data_AF-A0A7X1LXM7-F1
#
_entry.id   AF-A0A7X1LXM7-F1
#
_cell.length_a   1.000
_cell.length_b   1.000
_cell.length_c   1.000
_cell.angle_alpha   90.00
_cell.angle_beta   90.00
_cell.angle_gamma   90.00
#
_symmetry.space_group_name_H-M   'P 1'
#
loop_
_entity.id
_entity.type
_entity.pdbx_description
1 polymer ?
#
loop_
_entity_poly.entity_id
_entity_poly.type
_entity_poly.pdbx_seq_one_letter_code
_entity_poly.pdbx_strand_id
1 'polypeptide(L)'
;MSEGRRRTRPWGPLRGPSDPARELADLQRAWLDKAGLRVRDLAGALQPEHFTDGRVPARSTVSDRLAGANPRWDFVEAVADVCSRDDPERSRLLDEARPVWERVRAAPPRHSDRAGQPDGRAGQRGRRTGQPGRSGGSPDDASRAAVDGPDGEALRAALNRAAEAERARDGAHQLSVLLLTTVGRLERDLDELRARGRAEGARTEQLRRAHRRLQRSEARRTLLTQELRRVRAERDALRGASVSCPDGRTTGSWTRTTGDPARTTGDPARTTEGPVRTIEDPARTAPPVNRPDKPLDEHQDQRPDQGSDQHPDQRPDQTLDDRGGARTAPPPDNSPLAAVHALSDARARGQDSAARHLTAAVGRDGNPGFVQRVVALLYADEQPADAERVLTAVARTRPPVRVPAVLTALLRAGRPQDASYVHVALARAESAGRVLEVVAALREAGLHSDVYRVLMAAGRLRALGDVPPLIRSLESAGRPEDARWLLGFAARERPRTEARALAEILRLAGAPAAADHLLAELRPTIPPQPRTPVEEPPPLPVPTRGLATVIRIDPSPGPRAPVLGRRLTNGPYVEGVLPPRG
;
A
#
# COMPACT_ATOMS: atom_id res chain seq x y z
N MET A 1 -33.16 -21.31 -43.15
CA MET A 1 -32.24 -20.48 -42.36
C MET A 1 -30.91 -21.22 -42.27
N SER A 2 -29.94 -20.84 -43.09
CA SER A 2 -28.65 -21.52 -43.15
C SER A 2 -27.85 -21.14 -41.90
N GLU A 3 -27.63 -22.10 -41.00
CA GLU A 3 -26.64 -21.97 -39.92
C GLU A 3 -25.33 -21.54 -40.55
N GLY A 4 -24.94 -20.28 -40.30
CA GLY A 4 -23.79 -19.65 -40.90
C GLY A 4 -22.53 -20.40 -40.51
N ARG A 5 -22.06 -21.31 -41.37
CA ARG A 5 -20.71 -21.87 -41.30
C ARG A 5 -19.74 -20.72 -41.11
N ARG A 6 -19.04 -20.73 -39.99
CA ARG A 6 -18.08 -19.70 -39.62
C ARG A 6 -17.10 -19.46 -40.77
N ARG A 7 -16.89 -18.19 -41.13
CA ARG A 7 -15.82 -17.74 -42.04
C ARG A 7 -14.45 -17.70 -41.36
N THR A 8 -14.33 -18.19 -40.12
CA THR A 8 -13.12 -18.10 -39.30
C THR A 8 -12.50 -19.48 -39.10
N ARG A 9 -11.17 -19.50 -38.97
CA ARG A 9 -10.39 -20.70 -38.66
C ARG A 9 -10.96 -21.37 -37.39
N PRO A 10 -11.08 -22.71 -37.34
CA PRO A 10 -11.56 -23.40 -36.14
C PRO A 10 -10.71 -23.03 -34.92
N TRP A 11 -11.35 -22.95 -33.75
CA TRP A 11 -10.66 -22.69 -32.49
C TRP A 11 -9.62 -23.77 -32.20
N GLY A 12 -8.50 -23.38 -31.59
CA GLY A 12 -7.54 -24.35 -31.04
C GLY A 12 -8.12 -25.11 -29.85
N PRO A 13 -7.47 -26.22 -29.43
CA PRO A 13 -7.93 -27.02 -28.28
C PRO A 13 -7.98 -26.18 -26.99
N LEU A 14 -8.91 -26.52 -26.10
CA LEU A 14 -9.00 -25.93 -24.77
C LEU A 14 -7.83 -26.41 -23.91
N ARG A 15 -7.27 -25.49 -23.13
CA ARG A 15 -6.11 -25.67 -22.26
C ARG A 15 -6.41 -25.35 -20.79
N GLY A 16 -7.70 -25.23 -20.43
CA GLY A 16 -8.10 -24.92 -19.06
C GLY A 16 -7.66 -26.00 -18.06
N PRO A 17 -7.20 -25.60 -16.85
CA PRO A 17 -6.68 -26.52 -15.84
C PRO A 17 -7.75 -27.42 -15.20
N SER A 18 -9.02 -27.07 -15.36
CA SER A 18 -10.18 -27.81 -14.85
C SER A 18 -11.28 -27.85 -15.92
N ASP A 19 -12.18 -28.82 -15.82
CA ASP A 19 -13.31 -28.93 -16.76
C ASP A 19 -14.22 -27.69 -16.71
N PRO A 20 -14.55 -27.10 -15.55
CA PRO A 20 -15.28 -25.83 -15.50
C PRO A 20 -14.55 -24.67 -16.20
N ALA A 21 -13.21 -24.63 -16.16
CA ALA A 21 -12.46 -23.58 -16.84
C ALA A 21 -12.51 -23.74 -18.37
N ARG A 22 -12.56 -24.99 -18.86
CA ARG A 22 -12.75 -25.29 -20.28
C ARG A 22 -14.18 -24.96 -20.72
N GLU A 23 -15.18 -25.30 -19.90
CA GLU A 23 -16.58 -24.96 -20.11
C GLU A 23 -16.79 -23.44 -20.22
N LEU A 24 -16.19 -22.67 -19.31
CA LEU A 24 -16.26 -21.20 -19.35
C LEU A 24 -15.59 -20.62 -20.61
N ALA A 25 -14.48 -21.19 -21.04
CA ALA A 25 -13.79 -20.76 -22.25
C ALA A 25 -14.57 -21.10 -23.52
N ASP A 26 -15.21 -22.26 -23.58
CA ASP A 26 -16.11 -22.63 -24.68
C ASP A 26 -17.32 -21.70 -24.75
N LEU A 27 -17.89 -21.34 -23.59
CA LEU A 27 -18.98 -20.38 -23.52
C LEU A 27 -18.59 -19.01 -24.10
N GLN A 28 -17.43 -18.47 -23.70
CA GLN A 28 -16.91 -17.21 -24.24
C GLN A 28 -16.62 -17.28 -25.74
N ARG A 29 -16.11 -18.41 -26.24
CA ARG A 29 -15.93 -18.63 -27.68
C ARG A 29 -17.27 -18.58 -28.40
N ALA A 30 -18.28 -19.28 -27.90
CA ALA A 30 -19.62 -19.27 -28.48
C ALA A 30 -20.20 -17.85 -28.57
N TRP A 31 -19.98 -17.00 -27.57
CA TRP A 31 -20.38 -15.59 -27.62
C TRP A 31 -19.68 -14.81 -28.74
N LEU A 32 -18.36 -14.95 -28.87
CA LEU A 32 -17.59 -14.33 -29.95
C LEU A 32 -18.08 -14.77 -31.33
N ASP A 33 -18.37 -16.05 -31.47
CA ASP A 33 -18.84 -16.61 -32.73
C ASP A 33 -20.24 -16.14 -33.09
N LYS A 34 -21.13 -16.01 -32.10
CA LYS A 34 -22.46 -15.40 -32.25
C LYS A 34 -22.37 -13.93 -32.63
N ALA A 35 -21.39 -13.21 -32.05
CA ALA A 35 -21.11 -11.81 -32.36
C ALA A 35 -20.35 -11.61 -33.70
N GLY A 36 -19.84 -12.69 -34.30
CA GLY A 36 -19.04 -12.63 -35.53
C GLY A 36 -17.64 -12.02 -35.33
N LEU A 37 -17.12 -12.02 -34.11
CA LEU A 37 -15.85 -11.40 -33.73
C LEU A 37 -14.68 -12.40 -33.76
N ARG A 38 -13.52 -11.97 -34.27
CA ARG A 38 -12.26 -12.73 -34.16
C ARG A 38 -11.53 -12.33 -32.89
N VAL A 39 -10.56 -13.15 -32.46
CA VAL A 39 -9.66 -12.82 -31.32
C VAL A 39 -8.96 -11.47 -31.50
N ARG A 40 -8.59 -11.10 -32.74
CA ARG A 40 -8.00 -9.80 -33.05
C ARG A 40 -8.98 -8.65 -32.80
N ASP A 41 -10.25 -8.84 -33.16
CA ASP A 41 -11.29 -7.83 -33.03
C ASP A 41 -11.64 -7.63 -31.55
N LEU A 42 -11.79 -8.74 -30.81
CA LEU A 42 -11.92 -8.68 -29.35
C LEU A 42 -10.76 -7.93 -28.71
N ALA A 43 -9.50 -8.31 -29.01
CA ALA A 43 -8.33 -7.67 -28.43
C ALA A 43 -8.23 -6.17 -28.73
N GLY A 44 -8.72 -5.72 -29.89
CA GLY A 44 -8.78 -4.30 -30.25
C GLY A 44 -9.95 -3.54 -29.61
N ALA A 45 -11.02 -4.25 -29.24
CA ALA A 45 -12.20 -3.66 -28.60
C ALA A 45 -12.05 -3.55 -27.07
N LEU A 46 -11.20 -4.38 -26.45
CA LEU A 46 -10.94 -4.33 -25.02
C LEU A 46 -10.33 -2.97 -24.60
N GLN A 47 -10.91 -2.36 -23.57
CA GLN A 47 -10.46 -1.08 -23.00
C GLN A 47 -9.93 -1.26 -21.57
N PRO A 48 -9.04 -0.36 -21.09
CA PRO A 48 -8.54 -0.39 -19.71
C PRO A 48 -9.64 -0.46 -18.65
N GLU A 49 -10.78 0.19 -18.91
CA GLU A 49 -11.92 0.27 -18.01
C GLU A 49 -12.63 -1.08 -17.80
N HIS A 50 -12.41 -2.06 -18.68
CA HIS A 50 -12.94 -3.41 -18.51
C HIS A 50 -12.19 -4.21 -17.43
N PHE A 51 -11.03 -3.74 -16.97
CA PHE A 51 -10.16 -4.49 -16.08
C PHE A 51 -9.93 -3.75 -14.77
N THR A 52 -9.96 -4.50 -13.66
CA THR A 52 -9.74 -3.94 -12.31
C THR A 52 -8.35 -3.36 -12.11
N ASP A 53 -7.35 -3.87 -12.83
CA ASP A 53 -5.97 -3.39 -12.81
C ASP A 53 -5.70 -2.25 -13.84
N GLY A 54 -6.71 -1.86 -14.62
CA GLY A 54 -6.59 -0.84 -15.66
C GLY A 54 -5.68 -1.23 -16.83
N ARG A 55 -5.35 -2.51 -17.00
CA ARG A 55 -4.44 -2.98 -18.05
C ARG A 55 -5.14 -3.91 -19.02
N VAL A 56 -5.15 -3.53 -20.30
CA VAL A 56 -5.66 -4.39 -21.37
C VAL A 56 -4.68 -5.55 -21.60
N PRO A 57 -5.13 -6.82 -21.54
CA PRO A 57 -4.27 -7.96 -21.82
C PRO A 57 -3.74 -7.94 -23.25
N ALA A 58 -2.48 -8.34 -23.44
CA ALA A 58 -1.92 -8.53 -24.77
C ALA A 58 -2.71 -9.60 -25.56
N ARG A 59 -2.68 -9.52 -26.90
CA ARG A 59 -3.43 -10.44 -27.77
C ARG A 59 -3.13 -11.92 -27.51
N SER A 60 -1.89 -12.27 -27.20
CA SER A 60 -1.51 -13.65 -26.81
C SER A 60 -2.24 -14.08 -25.53
N THR A 61 -2.25 -13.22 -24.51
CA THR A 61 -2.97 -13.44 -23.26
C THR A 61 -4.47 -13.57 -23.46
N VAL A 62 -5.08 -12.75 -24.34
CA VAL A 62 -6.50 -12.89 -24.72
C VAL A 62 -6.75 -14.28 -25.33
N SER A 63 -5.87 -14.73 -26.23
CA SER A 63 -5.97 -16.06 -26.84
C SER A 63 -5.84 -17.20 -25.83
N ASP A 64 -4.92 -17.08 -24.86
CA ASP A 64 -4.72 -18.08 -23.82
C ASP A 64 -5.91 -18.14 -22.85
N ARG A 65 -6.46 -16.98 -22.46
CA ARG A 65 -7.67 -16.91 -21.62
C ARG A 65 -8.89 -17.50 -22.31
N LEU A 66 -9.06 -17.23 -23.61
CA LEU A 66 -10.08 -17.88 -24.43
C LEU A 66 -9.80 -19.38 -24.64
N ALA A 67 -8.63 -19.89 -24.30
CA ALA A 67 -8.37 -21.34 -24.20
C ALA A 67 -8.62 -21.89 -22.79
N GLY A 68 -9.09 -21.07 -21.84
CA GLY A 68 -9.35 -21.46 -20.46
C GLY A 68 -8.14 -21.34 -19.53
N ALA A 69 -7.01 -20.78 -20.00
CA ALA A 69 -5.85 -20.56 -19.14
C ALA A 69 -6.08 -19.35 -18.22
N ASN A 70 -5.95 -19.57 -16.91
CA ASN A 70 -6.07 -18.54 -15.87
C ASN A 70 -7.32 -17.63 -16.05
N PRO A 71 -8.53 -18.22 -15.98
CA PRO A 71 -9.76 -17.45 -16.17
C PRO A 71 -9.90 -16.43 -15.03
N ARG A 72 -10.27 -15.20 -15.37
CA ARG A 72 -10.55 -14.10 -14.43
C ARG A 72 -11.94 -13.55 -14.70
N TRP A 73 -12.67 -13.18 -13.65
CA TRP A 73 -14.04 -12.66 -13.79
C TRP A 73 -14.10 -11.35 -14.58
N ASP A 74 -13.17 -10.42 -14.34
CA ASP A 74 -13.09 -9.16 -15.09
C ASP A 74 -12.94 -9.38 -16.60
N PHE A 75 -12.21 -10.42 -17.02
CA PHE A 75 -12.14 -10.83 -18.42
C PHE A 75 -13.46 -11.39 -18.96
N VAL A 76 -14.21 -12.16 -18.16
CA VAL A 76 -15.56 -12.64 -18.54
C VAL A 76 -16.48 -11.44 -18.79
N GLU A 77 -16.45 -10.46 -17.88
CA GLU A 77 -17.23 -9.22 -17.98
C GLU A 77 -16.85 -8.42 -19.22
N ALA A 78 -15.56 -8.29 -19.50
CA ALA A 78 -15.06 -7.61 -20.68
C ALA A 78 -15.53 -8.29 -21.99
N VAL A 79 -15.48 -9.63 -22.06
CA VAL A 79 -15.93 -10.37 -23.26
C VAL A 79 -17.44 -10.23 -23.43
N ALA A 80 -18.22 -10.30 -22.35
CA ALA A 80 -19.67 -10.09 -22.41
C ALA A 80 -20.01 -8.69 -22.90
N ASP A 81 -19.31 -7.66 -22.41
CA ASP A 81 -19.49 -6.26 -22.82
C ASP A 81 -19.25 -6.10 -24.33
N VAL A 82 -18.11 -6.57 -24.84
CA VAL A 82 -17.75 -6.48 -26.26
C VAL A 82 -18.68 -7.30 -27.17
N CYS A 83 -19.19 -8.43 -26.70
CA CYS A 83 -20.06 -9.31 -27.51
C CYS A 83 -21.54 -8.91 -27.46
N SER A 84 -21.95 -8.06 -26.52
CA SER A 84 -23.33 -7.61 -26.35
C SER A 84 -23.64 -6.37 -27.19
N ARG A 85 -24.89 -6.25 -27.66
CA ARG A 85 -25.37 -5.03 -28.34
C ARG A 85 -25.99 -4.03 -27.39
N ASP A 86 -26.50 -4.51 -26.27
CA ASP A 86 -27.21 -3.74 -25.25
C ASP A 86 -27.00 -4.34 -23.84
N ASP A 87 -27.34 -3.56 -22.82
CA ASP A 87 -27.22 -3.96 -21.42
C ASP A 87 -28.04 -5.21 -21.04
N PRO A 88 -29.27 -5.42 -21.58
CA PRO A 88 -30.01 -6.66 -21.36
C PRO A 88 -29.30 -7.91 -21.89
N GLU A 89 -28.73 -7.86 -23.10
CA GLU A 89 -27.95 -8.96 -23.66
C GLU A 89 -26.71 -9.22 -22.82
N ARG A 90 -25.98 -8.16 -22.44
CA ARG A 90 -24.82 -8.25 -21.54
C ARG A 90 -25.17 -8.97 -20.24
N SER A 91 -26.28 -8.58 -19.61
CA SER A 91 -26.74 -9.17 -18.35
C SER A 91 -27.04 -10.66 -18.49
N ARG A 92 -27.71 -11.06 -19.59
CA ARG A 92 -27.99 -12.49 -19.88
C ARG A 92 -26.71 -13.31 -20.04
N LEU A 93 -25.70 -12.80 -20.75
CA LEU A 93 -24.41 -13.47 -20.90
C LEU A 93 -23.73 -13.66 -19.53
N LEU A 94 -23.75 -12.64 -18.68
CA LEU A 94 -23.16 -12.73 -17.34
C LEU A 94 -23.90 -13.70 -16.44
N ASP A 95 -25.23 -13.75 -16.51
CA ASP A 95 -26.05 -14.68 -15.75
C ASP A 95 -25.81 -16.14 -16.18
N GLU A 96 -25.60 -16.38 -17.48
CA GLU A 96 -25.21 -17.69 -18.02
C GLU A 96 -23.81 -18.13 -17.54
N ALA A 97 -22.84 -17.22 -17.52
CA ALA A 97 -21.46 -17.55 -17.12
C ALA A 97 -21.26 -17.70 -15.60
N ARG A 98 -22.07 -17.04 -14.78
CA ARG A 98 -21.94 -17.02 -13.31
C ARG A 98 -21.88 -18.41 -12.66
N PRO A 99 -22.80 -19.36 -12.94
CA PRO A 99 -22.74 -20.69 -12.33
C PRO A 99 -21.50 -21.49 -12.76
N VAL A 100 -20.99 -21.28 -13.98
CA VAL A 100 -19.75 -21.92 -14.45
C VAL A 100 -18.54 -21.32 -13.72
N TRP A 101 -18.51 -20.00 -13.56
CA TRP A 101 -17.46 -19.29 -12.83
C TRP A 101 -17.37 -19.70 -11.36
N GLU A 102 -18.52 -19.86 -10.69
CA GLU A 102 -18.54 -20.33 -9.31
C GLU A 102 -17.93 -21.73 -9.15
N ARG A 103 -18.17 -22.63 -10.13
CA ARG A 103 -17.50 -23.94 -10.18
C ARG A 103 -16.01 -23.84 -10.45
N VAL A 104 -15.57 -22.90 -11.30
CA VAL A 104 -14.14 -22.62 -11.51
C VAL A 104 -13.47 -22.16 -10.21
N ARG A 105 -14.14 -21.29 -9.44
CA ARG A 105 -13.63 -20.75 -8.17
C ARG A 105 -13.59 -21.81 -7.06
N ALA A 106 -14.56 -22.72 -7.04
CA ALA A 106 -14.62 -23.83 -6.09
C ALA A 106 -13.65 -24.98 -6.42
N ALA A 107 -13.20 -25.09 -7.67
CA ALA A 107 -12.27 -26.13 -8.07
C ALA A 107 -10.90 -25.93 -7.39
N PRO A 108 -10.37 -26.92 -6.66
CA PRO A 108 -9.05 -26.81 -6.09
C PRO A 108 -8.03 -26.62 -7.22
N PRO A 109 -7.02 -25.74 -7.04
CA PRO A 109 -5.97 -25.59 -8.03
C PRO A 109 -5.32 -26.97 -8.17
N ARG A 110 -5.50 -27.60 -9.34
CA ARG A 110 -4.67 -28.75 -9.69
C ARG A 110 -3.27 -28.19 -9.76
N HIS A 111 -2.47 -28.45 -8.73
CA HIS A 111 -1.02 -28.36 -8.86
C HIS A 111 -0.73 -29.10 -10.14
N SER A 112 -0.29 -28.36 -11.16
CA SER A 112 0.06 -28.91 -12.45
C SER A 112 0.98 -30.07 -12.14
N ASP A 113 0.45 -31.29 -12.26
CA ASP A 113 1.20 -32.49 -11.99
C ASP A 113 2.40 -32.37 -12.92
N ARG A 114 3.55 -32.10 -12.30
CA ARG A 114 4.88 -32.11 -12.89
C ARG A 114 5.26 -33.57 -13.14
N ALA A 115 4.30 -34.37 -13.58
CA ALA A 115 4.41 -35.76 -13.95
C ALA A 115 4.52 -35.78 -15.48
N GLY A 116 5.73 -36.03 -15.96
CA GLY A 116 5.96 -36.37 -17.37
C GLY A 116 6.76 -35.35 -18.17
N GLN A 117 7.79 -34.72 -17.58
CA GLN A 117 8.99 -34.49 -18.37
C GLN A 117 9.91 -35.71 -18.12
N PRO A 118 10.15 -36.59 -19.12
CA PRO A 118 10.95 -37.78 -18.92
C PRO A 118 12.42 -37.38 -18.75
N ASP A 119 12.84 -37.24 -17.49
CA ASP A 119 14.26 -37.17 -17.14
C ASP A 119 14.88 -38.55 -17.34
N GLY A 120 15.41 -38.76 -18.54
CA GLY A 120 16.41 -39.76 -18.78
C GLY A 120 17.71 -39.36 -18.08
N ARG A 121 17.95 -39.87 -16.87
CA ARG A 121 19.30 -40.22 -16.41
C ARG A 121 19.25 -41.19 -15.25
N ALA A 122 19.42 -42.45 -15.62
CA ALA A 122 19.74 -43.54 -14.74
C ALA A 122 21.08 -43.31 -14.03
N GLY A 123 21.15 -43.74 -12.77
CA GLY A 123 22.41 -44.10 -12.13
C GLY A 123 22.76 -43.26 -10.92
N GLN A 124 22.26 -43.65 -9.75
CA GLN A 124 23.14 -44.11 -8.66
C GLN A 124 22.31 -44.74 -7.54
N ARG A 125 22.43 -46.06 -7.45
CA ARG A 125 22.06 -46.84 -6.26
C ARG A 125 23.16 -46.63 -5.22
N GLY A 126 22.76 -46.27 -4.01
CA GLY A 126 23.64 -46.22 -2.84
C GLY A 126 22.86 -46.38 -1.55
N ARG A 127 22.84 -47.62 -1.05
CA ARG A 127 22.53 -48.13 0.31
C ARG A 127 22.17 -47.10 1.39
N ARG A 128 20.99 -47.20 2.04
CA ARG A 128 20.62 -48.08 3.18
C ARG A 128 21.61 -48.07 4.36
N THR A 129 21.16 -47.48 5.48
CA THR A 129 21.11 -47.97 6.89
C THR A 129 20.55 -46.78 7.68
N GLY A 130 19.42 -46.81 8.38
CA GLY A 130 18.94 -47.80 9.34
C GLY A 130 19.07 -47.20 10.75
N GLN A 131 18.00 -46.65 11.33
CA GLN A 131 17.83 -46.62 12.79
C GLN A 131 16.37 -46.39 13.20
N PRO A 132 15.88 -47.03 14.29
CA PRO A 132 14.48 -47.10 14.65
C PRO A 132 14.10 -46.17 15.81
N GLY A 133 12.80 -45.88 15.88
CA GLY A 133 12.06 -45.76 17.14
C GLY A 133 12.41 -44.60 18.08
N ARG A 134 11.58 -43.54 18.04
CA ARG A 134 11.23 -42.81 19.27
C ARG A 134 9.84 -42.21 19.15
N SER A 135 8.90 -42.93 19.75
CA SER A 135 7.57 -42.48 20.10
C SER A 135 7.69 -41.35 21.11
N GLY A 136 7.49 -40.11 20.67
CA GLY A 136 7.28 -38.95 21.52
C GLY A 136 5.97 -38.31 21.07
N GLY A 137 4.91 -38.48 21.86
CA GLY A 137 3.63 -37.81 21.62
C GLY A 137 3.85 -36.29 21.62
N SER A 138 3.54 -35.67 20.49
CA SER A 138 3.63 -34.21 20.33
C SER A 138 2.48 -33.56 21.12
N PRO A 139 2.73 -32.50 21.91
CA PRO A 139 1.68 -31.72 22.57
C PRO A 139 0.72 -31.04 21.58
N ASP A 140 1.02 -31.03 20.29
CA ASP A 140 0.25 -30.37 19.23
C ASP A 140 -1.09 -31.07 18.90
N ASP A 141 -1.25 -32.35 19.24
CA ASP A 141 -2.49 -33.08 18.93
C ASP A 141 -3.64 -32.71 19.88
N ALA A 142 -3.35 -32.22 21.09
CA ALA A 142 -4.37 -31.72 22.01
C ALA A 142 -4.89 -30.32 21.63
N SER A 143 -4.09 -29.49 20.95
CA SER A 143 -4.52 -28.16 20.47
C SER A 143 -5.31 -28.22 19.17
N ARG A 144 -5.16 -29.27 18.35
CA ARG A 144 -5.99 -29.47 17.15
C ARG A 144 -7.42 -29.89 17.48
N ALA A 145 -7.62 -30.72 18.52
CA ALA A 145 -8.95 -31.18 18.91
C ALA A 145 -9.86 -30.07 19.47
N ALA A 146 -9.30 -28.96 19.97
CA ALA A 146 -10.06 -27.84 20.52
C ALA A 146 -10.60 -26.85 19.46
N VAL A 147 -10.16 -26.95 18.19
CA VAL A 147 -10.54 -26.01 17.12
C VAL A 147 -11.62 -26.57 16.18
N ASP A 148 -11.91 -27.88 16.26
CA ASP A 148 -12.91 -28.54 15.41
C ASP A 148 -14.29 -28.68 16.08
N GLY A 149 -14.52 -27.96 17.19
CA GLY A 149 -15.87 -27.79 17.75
C GLY A 149 -16.76 -26.86 16.90
N PRO A 150 -18.09 -26.91 17.08
CA PRO A 150 -19.05 -26.05 16.36
C PRO A 150 -18.76 -24.54 16.54
N ASP A 151 -18.13 -24.15 17.65
CA ASP A 151 -17.69 -22.77 17.91
C ASP A 151 -16.52 -22.34 17.00
N GLY A 152 -15.67 -23.27 16.57
CA GLY A 152 -14.56 -23.03 15.65
C GLY A 152 -15.01 -22.72 14.24
N GLU A 153 -16.09 -23.36 13.78
CA GLU A 153 -16.71 -23.08 12.48
C GLU A 153 -17.39 -21.71 12.46
N ALA A 154 -18.10 -21.35 13.54
CA ALA A 154 -18.70 -20.02 13.70
C ALA A 154 -17.62 -18.91 13.71
N LEU A 155 -16.49 -19.13 14.39
CA LEU A 155 -15.37 -18.20 14.40
C LEU A 155 -14.71 -18.07 13.02
N ARG A 156 -14.47 -19.20 12.31
CA ARG A 156 -13.94 -19.19 10.93
C ARG A 156 -14.89 -18.45 9.98
N ALA A 157 -16.21 -18.67 10.09
CA ALA A 157 -17.22 -17.95 9.30
C ALA A 157 -17.27 -16.44 9.62
N ALA A 158 -17.08 -16.05 10.88
CA ALA A 158 -16.98 -14.65 11.28
C ALA A 158 -15.69 -13.98 10.72
N LEU A 159 -14.55 -14.67 10.77
CA LEU A 159 -13.29 -14.19 10.21
C LEU A 159 -13.34 -14.04 8.69
N ASN A 160 -13.96 -15.00 7.98
CA ASN A 160 -14.15 -14.92 6.54
C ASN A 160 -15.05 -13.74 6.14
N ARG A 161 -16.17 -13.53 6.87
CA ARG A 161 -17.05 -12.36 6.65
C ARG A 161 -16.32 -11.04 6.93
N ALA A 162 -15.47 -10.98 7.96
CA ALA A 162 -14.65 -9.81 8.23
C ALA A 162 -13.63 -9.56 7.11
N ALA A 163 -12.96 -10.60 6.60
CA ALA A 163 -12.01 -10.50 5.50
C ALA A 163 -12.68 -10.12 4.16
N GLU A 164 -13.93 -10.53 3.92
CA GLU A 164 -14.72 -10.08 2.77
C GLU A 164 -15.15 -8.62 2.89
N ALA A 165 -15.61 -8.20 4.07
CA ALA A 165 -15.93 -6.80 4.34
C ALA A 165 -14.72 -5.88 4.16
N GLU A 166 -13.53 -6.33 4.58
CA GLU A 166 -12.29 -5.56 4.39
C GLU A 166 -11.88 -5.48 2.91
N ARG A 167 -11.95 -6.58 2.16
CA ARG A 167 -11.73 -6.57 0.70
C ARG A 167 -12.70 -5.64 -0.03
N ALA A 168 -13.97 -5.61 0.38
CA ALA A 168 -14.96 -4.69 -0.16
C ALA A 168 -14.63 -3.22 0.17
N ARG A 169 -14.14 -2.95 1.39
CA ARG A 169 -13.70 -1.62 1.82
C ARG A 169 -12.47 -1.14 1.03
N ASP A 170 -11.47 -2.01 0.86
CA ASP A 170 -10.28 -1.71 0.06
C ASP A 170 -10.64 -1.43 -1.40
N GLY A 171 -11.54 -2.23 -1.98
CA GLY A 171 -12.07 -1.99 -3.32
C GLY A 171 -12.79 -0.64 -3.45
N ALA A 172 -13.64 -0.29 -2.47
CA ALA A 172 -14.32 1.01 -2.45
C ALA A 172 -13.35 2.19 -2.28
N HIS A 173 -12.28 2.02 -1.50
CA HIS A 173 -11.24 3.03 -1.34
C HIS A 173 -10.43 3.23 -2.64
N GLN A 174 -10.04 2.13 -3.30
CA GLN A 174 -9.36 2.19 -4.60
C GLN A 174 -10.22 2.89 -5.67
N LEU A 175 -11.52 2.57 -5.74
CA LEU A 175 -12.48 3.25 -6.63
C LEU A 175 -12.58 4.76 -6.33
N SER A 176 -12.59 5.13 -5.05
CA SER A 176 -12.65 6.54 -4.64
C SER A 176 -11.40 7.32 -5.06
N VAL A 177 -10.21 6.71 -4.87
CA VAL A 177 -8.94 7.30 -5.32
C VAL A 177 -8.92 7.44 -6.84
N LEU A 178 -9.31 6.38 -7.58
CA LEU A 178 -9.36 6.38 -9.03
C LEU A 178 -10.26 7.50 -9.56
N LEU A 179 -11.47 7.64 -8.99
CA LEU A 179 -12.40 8.73 -9.33
C LEU A 179 -11.77 10.11 -9.10
N LEU A 180 -11.15 10.35 -7.94
CA LEU A 180 -10.49 11.62 -7.64
C LEU A 180 -9.36 11.94 -8.65
N THR A 181 -8.55 10.95 -9.02
CA THR A 181 -7.51 11.13 -10.06
C THR A 181 -8.10 11.44 -11.43
N THR A 182 -9.19 10.77 -11.83
CA THR A 182 -9.84 11.05 -13.13
C THR A 182 -10.43 12.45 -13.19
N VAL A 183 -11.05 12.93 -12.10
CA VAL A 183 -11.57 14.30 -12.00
C VAL A 183 -10.43 15.30 -12.10
N GLY A 184 -9.35 15.11 -11.33
CA GLY A 184 -8.20 16.02 -11.38
C GLY A 184 -7.44 16.01 -12.71
N ARG A 185 -7.56 14.95 -13.53
CA ARG A 185 -7.06 14.93 -14.92
C ARG A 185 -7.99 15.73 -15.84
N LEU A 186 -9.29 15.50 -15.75
CA LEU A 186 -10.29 16.22 -16.55
C LEU A 186 -10.28 17.73 -16.30
N GLU A 187 -10.07 18.16 -15.06
CA GLU A 187 -9.92 19.57 -14.70
C GLU A 187 -8.68 20.20 -15.37
N ARG A 188 -7.54 19.51 -15.32
CA ARG A 188 -6.31 19.95 -16.01
C ARG A 188 -6.47 19.99 -17.52
N ASP A 189 -7.07 18.97 -18.12
CA ASP A 189 -7.36 18.94 -19.56
C ASP A 189 -8.28 20.11 -19.94
N LEU A 190 -9.27 20.45 -19.11
CA LEU A 190 -10.15 21.61 -19.32
C LEU A 190 -9.38 22.93 -19.20
N ASP A 191 -8.52 23.09 -18.22
CA ASP A 191 -7.72 24.30 -18.04
C ASP A 191 -6.69 24.47 -19.16
N GLU A 192 -6.08 23.38 -19.62
CA GLU A 192 -5.18 23.38 -20.77
C GLU A 192 -5.93 23.71 -22.07
N LEU A 193 -7.14 23.17 -22.25
CA LEU A 193 -8.04 23.53 -23.35
C LEU A 193 -8.57 24.97 -23.25
N ARG A 194 -8.69 25.55 -22.06
CA ARG A 194 -9.00 26.99 -21.87
C ARG A 194 -7.78 27.85 -22.20
N ALA A 195 -6.61 27.48 -21.70
CA ALA A 195 -5.36 28.21 -21.90
C ALA A 195 -4.92 28.24 -23.38
N ARG A 196 -5.11 27.14 -24.11
CA ARG A 196 -4.72 27.01 -25.53
C ARG A 196 -5.64 27.76 -26.52
N GLY A 197 -6.59 28.60 -26.10
CA GLY A 197 -7.81 28.84 -26.90
C GLY A 197 -8.40 30.22 -27.07
N ARG A 198 -7.85 30.96 -28.04
CA ARG A 198 -8.55 31.95 -28.90
C ARG A 198 -8.56 31.53 -30.39
N ALA A 199 -8.79 30.26 -30.70
CA ALA A 199 -8.91 29.80 -32.09
C ALA A 199 -10.14 28.89 -32.26
N GLU A 200 -11.08 29.33 -33.11
CA GLU A 200 -12.48 28.92 -33.16
C GLU A 200 -12.77 27.82 -34.20
N GLY A 201 -13.83 27.04 -33.96
CA GLY A 201 -14.40 26.09 -34.91
C GLY A 201 -14.48 24.65 -34.38
N ALA A 202 -13.46 23.83 -34.64
CA ALA A 202 -13.42 22.42 -34.23
C ALA A 202 -13.39 22.20 -32.69
N ARG A 203 -13.10 23.26 -31.95
CA ARG A 203 -12.85 23.27 -30.51
C ARG A 203 -14.12 23.20 -29.64
N THR A 204 -15.23 23.76 -30.13
CA THR A 204 -16.50 23.83 -29.36
C THR A 204 -17.09 22.44 -29.12
N GLU A 205 -16.95 21.51 -30.07
CA GLU A 205 -17.47 20.16 -29.91
C GLU A 205 -16.61 19.32 -28.96
N GLN A 206 -15.28 19.51 -28.96
CA GLN A 206 -14.39 18.84 -28.01
C GLN A 206 -14.58 19.37 -26.58
N LEU A 207 -14.79 20.68 -26.41
CA LEU A 207 -15.19 21.30 -25.14
C LEU A 207 -16.55 20.79 -24.67
N ARG A 208 -17.57 20.70 -25.55
CA ARG A 208 -18.87 20.12 -25.20
C ARG A 208 -18.76 18.65 -24.81
N ARG A 209 -17.92 17.86 -25.48
CA ARG A 209 -17.65 16.46 -25.12
C ARG A 209 -16.97 16.35 -23.76
N ALA A 210 -15.96 17.17 -23.48
CA ALA A 210 -15.30 17.22 -22.18
C ALA A 210 -16.28 17.64 -21.06
N HIS A 211 -17.10 18.68 -21.31
CA HIS A 211 -18.11 19.14 -20.35
C HIS A 211 -19.17 18.07 -20.07
N ARG A 212 -19.69 17.38 -21.10
CA ARG A 212 -20.62 16.25 -20.93
C ARG A 212 -19.99 15.06 -20.19
N ARG A 213 -18.67 14.86 -20.29
CA ARG A 213 -17.96 13.83 -19.50
C ARG A 213 -17.83 14.25 -18.04
N LEU A 214 -17.49 15.52 -17.78
CA LEU A 214 -17.42 16.06 -16.43
C LEU A 214 -18.78 15.96 -15.73
N GLN A 215 -19.86 16.43 -16.36
CA GLN A 215 -21.22 16.35 -15.81
C GLN A 215 -21.63 14.90 -15.49
N ARG A 216 -21.31 13.93 -16.37
CA ARG A 216 -21.56 12.51 -16.10
C ARG A 216 -20.76 12.00 -14.89
N SER A 217 -19.51 12.43 -14.75
CA SER A 217 -18.67 12.06 -13.61
C SER A 217 -19.17 12.65 -12.30
N GLU A 218 -19.66 13.90 -12.31
CA GLU A 218 -20.23 14.58 -11.15
C GLU A 218 -21.56 13.95 -10.72
N ALA A 219 -22.42 13.61 -11.69
CA ALA A 219 -23.65 12.85 -11.43
C ALA A 219 -23.34 11.49 -10.77
N ARG A 220 -22.35 10.76 -11.31
CA ARG A 220 -21.88 9.49 -10.74
C ARG A 220 -21.30 9.66 -9.33
N ARG A 221 -20.54 10.73 -9.07
CA ARG A 221 -20.03 11.07 -7.73
C ARG A 221 -21.18 11.30 -6.74
N THR A 222 -22.22 12.01 -7.18
CA THR A 222 -23.39 12.31 -6.35
C THR A 222 -24.14 11.04 -5.98
N LEU A 223 -24.36 10.15 -6.95
CA LEU A 223 -24.99 8.84 -6.74
C LEU A 223 -24.17 7.97 -5.76
N LEU A 224 -22.86 7.86 -5.96
CA LEU A 224 -21.98 7.11 -5.04
C LEU A 224 -21.96 7.72 -3.63
N THR A 225 -22.04 9.04 -3.51
CA THR A 225 -22.11 9.72 -2.20
C THR A 225 -23.44 9.42 -1.50
N GLN A 226 -24.55 9.36 -2.25
CA GLN A 226 -25.85 8.98 -1.72
C GLN A 226 -25.86 7.51 -1.26
N GLU A 227 -25.31 6.58 -2.05
CA GLU A 227 -25.18 5.17 -1.66
C GLU A 227 -24.31 5.01 -0.41
N LEU A 228 -23.17 5.71 -0.32
CA LEU A 228 -22.35 5.70 0.91
C LEU A 228 -23.10 6.23 2.13
N ARG A 229 -23.97 7.24 1.97
CA ARG A 229 -24.82 7.73 3.06
C ARG A 229 -25.87 6.69 3.46
N ARG A 230 -26.51 6.03 2.48
CA ARG A 230 -27.47 4.95 2.72
C ARG A 230 -26.84 3.79 3.49
N VAL A 231 -25.71 3.28 3.01
CA VAL A 231 -24.98 2.17 3.67
C VAL A 231 -24.55 2.54 5.10
N ARG A 232 -24.14 3.80 5.33
CA ARG A 232 -23.84 4.27 6.69
C ARG A 232 -25.09 4.29 7.58
N ALA A 233 -26.22 4.77 7.07
CA ALA A 233 -27.47 4.78 7.82
C ALA A 233 -27.96 3.37 8.15
N GLU A 234 -27.89 2.42 7.20
CA GLU A 234 -28.22 1.01 7.44
C GLU A 234 -27.32 0.38 8.51
N ARG A 235 -26.01 0.64 8.46
CA ARG A 235 -25.06 0.18 9.48
C ARG A 235 -25.36 0.75 10.85
N ASP A 236 -25.65 2.05 10.93
CA ASP A 236 -25.91 2.71 12.20
C ASP A 236 -27.25 2.23 12.79
N ALA A 237 -28.25 1.91 11.96
CA ALA A 237 -29.49 1.24 12.37
C ALA A 237 -29.24 -0.17 12.92
N LEU A 238 -28.40 -0.98 12.26
CA LEU A 238 -28.01 -2.31 12.75
C LEU A 238 -27.24 -2.24 14.09
N ARG A 239 -26.38 -1.23 14.26
CA ARG A 239 -25.71 -0.98 15.54
C ARG A 239 -26.69 -0.58 16.64
N GLY A 240 -27.65 0.28 16.35
CA GLY A 240 -28.71 0.66 17.29
C GLY A 240 -29.55 -0.55 17.73
N ALA A 241 -29.97 -1.39 16.78
CA ALA A 241 -30.72 -2.61 17.08
C ALA A 241 -29.94 -3.61 17.96
N SER A 242 -28.61 -3.69 17.79
CA SER A 242 -27.76 -4.59 18.59
C SER A 242 -27.57 -4.10 20.04
N VAL A 243 -27.72 -2.79 20.29
CA VAL A 243 -27.58 -2.19 21.63
C VAL A 243 -28.92 -2.15 22.37
N SER A 244 -30.05 -2.24 21.65
CA SER A 244 -31.40 -2.19 22.23
C SER A 244 -32.07 -3.54 22.47
N CYS A 245 -31.36 -4.68 22.39
CA CYS A 245 -31.87 -5.91 22.99
C CYS A 245 -31.76 -5.79 24.51
N PRO A 246 -32.87 -5.65 25.26
CA PRO A 246 -32.82 -5.69 26.70
C PRO A 246 -32.54 -7.13 27.09
N ASP A 247 -31.50 -7.36 27.90
CA ASP A 247 -31.30 -8.61 28.64
C ASP A 247 -32.43 -8.79 29.67
N GLY A 248 -33.63 -9.05 29.19
CA GLY A 248 -34.78 -9.52 29.94
C GLY A 248 -34.79 -11.05 29.92
N ARG A 249 -33.74 -11.68 30.45
CA ARG A 249 -33.79 -13.10 30.80
C ARG A 249 -33.41 -13.28 32.27
N THR A 250 -34.42 -13.02 33.09
CA THR A 250 -34.63 -13.52 34.44
C THR A 250 -34.28 -15.02 34.47
N THR A 251 -33.06 -15.36 34.88
CA THR A 251 -32.69 -16.73 35.23
C THR A 251 -32.65 -16.82 36.74
N GLY A 252 -33.36 -17.84 37.23
CA GLY A 252 -33.79 -17.95 38.61
C GLY A 252 -32.67 -18.03 39.63
N SER A 253 -32.98 -17.41 40.77
CA SER A 253 -32.61 -17.81 42.12
C SER A 253 -32.17 -19.28 42.22
N TRP A 254 -30.87 -19.47 42.47
CA TRP A 254 -30.37 -20.63 43.21
C TRP A 254 -29.75 -20.09 44.49
N THR A 255 -30.48 -20.24 45.58
CA THR A 255 -29.99 -20.08 46.94
C THR A 255 -28.91 -21.14 47.20
N ARG A 256 -27.70 -20.69 47.55
CA ARG A 256 -26.73 -21.55 48.22
C ARG A 256 -26.23 -20.85 49.48
N THR A 257 -26.67 -21.43 50.59
CA THR A 257 -26.35 -21.14 51.97
C THR A 257 -24.90 -21.56 52.28
N THR A 258 -24.10 -20.63 52.80
CA THR A 258 -22.91 -20.78 53.68
C THR A 258 -22.28 -19.39 53.73
N GLY A 259 -22.01 -18.71 54.85
CA GLY A 259 -21.70 -19.10 56.20
C GLY A 259 -20.68 -18.04 56.67
N ASP A 260 -21.12 -17.14 57.55
CA ASP A 260 -20.31 -16.21 58.34
C ASP A 260 -19.24 -17.02 59.13
N PRO A 261 -18.03 -16.50 59.45
CA PRO A 261 -17.95 -15.51 60.53
C PRO A 261 -16.85 -14.43 60.41
N ALA A 262 -17.15 -13.34 61.12
CA ALA A 262 -16.28 -12.59 62.03
C ALA A 262 -15.53 -11.34 61.54
N ARG A 263 -16.09 -10.22 62.00
CA ARG A 263 -15.48 -8.93 62.34
C ARG A 263 -14.10 -9.03 63.00
N THR A 264 -13.24 -8.08 62.68
CA THR A 264 -12.50 -7.35 63.72
C THR A 264 -12.16 -5.93 63.28
N THR A 265 -12.54 -5.02 64.16
CA THR A 265 -12.35 -3.57 64.21
C THR A 265 -10.88 -3.21 64.45
N GLY A 266 -10.44 -2.06 63.93
CA GLY A 266 -9.15 -1.47 64.33
C GLY A 266 -8.69 -0.29 63.49
N ASP A 267 -9.27 0.89 63.74
CA ASP A 267 -8.60 2.20 63.59
C ASP A 267 -7.80 2.44 64.89
N PRO A 268 -6.63 3.11 64.89
CA PRO A 268 -6.66 4.57 65.06
C PRO A 268 -5.51 5.38 64.38
N ALA A 269 -5.88 6.60 64.00
CA ALA A 269 -5.23 7.90 64.31
C ALA A 269 -3.81 8.26 63.78
N ARG A 270 -3.80 9.16 62.78
CA ARG A 270 -3.33 10.57 62.81
C ARG A 270 -2.14 10.98 63.71
N THR A 271 -1.05 11.48 63.11
CA THR A 271 -0.22 12.67 63.53
C THR A 271 0.87 12.94 62.46
N THR A 272 0.80 14.07 61.73
CA THR A 272 1.58 15.34 61.86
C THR A 272 2.96 15.40 61.18
N GLU A 273 3.05 16.35 60.24
CA GLU A 273 4.15 17.33 60.01
C GLU A 273 5.54 16.89 59.48
N GLY A 274 5.78 17.22 58.20
CA GLY A 274 6.96 17.94 57.63
C GLY A 274 8.40 17.43 57.84
N PRO A 275 9.43 18.00 57.16
CA PRO A 275 9.40 19.14 56.24
C PRO A 275 10.18 18.94 54.91
N VAL A 276 9.93 19.91 54.02
CA VAL A 276 10.72 20.46 52.91
C VAL A 276 12.21 20.09 52.89
N ARG A 277 12.69 19.60 51.73
CA ARG A 277 14.11 19.66 51.32
C ARG A 277 14.23 20.39 49.98
N THR A 278 14.64 21.65 50.08
CA THR A 278 15.46 22.37 49.10
C THR A 278 16.92 21.99 49.36
N ILE A 279 17.72 21.74 48.31
CA ILE A 279 19.21 21.77 48.21
C ILE A 279 19.49 21.31 46.76
N GLU A 280 19.67 22.24 45.83
CA GLU A 280 20.96 22.82 45.39
C GLU A 280 21.64 22.01 44.29
N ASP A 281 21.70 22.69 43.14
CA ASP A 281 22.63 22.55 42.04
C ASP A 281 24.08 22.73 42.53
N PRO A 282 25.02 21.86 42.10
CA PRO A 282 26.37 22.35 41.86
C PRO A 282 26.84 22.02 40.45
N ALA A 283 27.06 23.09 39.69
CA ALA A 283 27.93 23.12 38.54
C ALA A 283 29.42 22.96 38.93
N ARG A 284 30.18 22.37 38.00
CA ARG A 284 31.64 22.48 37.76
C ARG A 284 32.61 21.85 38.77
N THR A 285 33.32 20.81 38.31
CA THR A 285 34.78 20.85 38.10
C THR A 285 35.26 19.71 37.18
N ALA A 286 36.17 20.02 36.25
CA ALA A 286 36.76 19.12 35.24
C ALA A 286 37.82 18.16 35.85
N PRO A 287 38.32 17.17 35.08
CA PRO A 287 39.67 17.34 34.51
C PRO A 287 39.85 16.79 33.07
N PRO A 288 40.93 17.19 32.37
CA PRO A 288 41.12 16.97 30.94
C PRO A 288 41.60 15.55 30.61
N VAL A 289 41.10 15.00 29.50
CA VAL A 289 41.61 13.73 28.93
C VAL A 289 42.73 14.03 27.95
N ASN A 290 43.92 13.59 28.33
CA ASN A 290 45.14 13.52 27.53
C ASN A 290 44.92 12.76 26.20
N ARG A 291 45.30 13.40 25.09
CA ARG A 291 45.70 12.72 23.84
C ARG A 291 47.17 12.33 23.96
N PRO A 292 47.56 11.11 23.59
CA PRO A 292 48.92 10.83 23.17
C PRO A 292 49.02 10.87 21.65
N ASP A 293 49.90 11.76 21.18
CA ASP A 293 50.47 11.77 19.84
C ASP A 293 51.19 10.44 19.53
N LYS A 294 51.03 9.95 18.30
CA LYS A 294 51.87 8.89 17.73
C LYS A 294 52.73 9.51 16.62
N PRO A 295 54.06 9.29 16.62
CA PRO A 295 54.94 9.85 15.61
C PRO A 295 54.93 9.00 14.33
N LEU A 296 55.27 9.67 13.23
CA LEU A 296 55.66 9.12 11.94
C LEU A 296 56.94 8.29 12.10
N ASP A 297 56.99 7.15 11.41
CA ASP A 297 58.24 6.51 10.99
C ASP A 297 58.29 6.52 9.46
N GLU A 298 59.08 7.44 8.93
CA GLU A 298 59.69 7.38 7.61
C GLU A 298 61.00 6.60 7.74
N HIS A 299 61.17 5.51 6.97
CA HIS A 299 62.48 5.17 6.42
C HIS A 299 62.32 4.44 5.08
N GLN A 300 62.82 5.12 4.04
CA GLN A 300 63.35 4.57 2.79
C GLN A 300 64.43 3.51 3.16
N ASP A 301 64.81 2.51 2.34
CA ASP A 301 65.48 2.70 1.05
C ASP A 301 65.98 1.33 0.49
N GLN A 302 66.24 1.30 -0.82
CA GLN A 302 67.22 0.46 -1.56
C GLN A 302 66.96 -1.07 -1.76
N ARG A 303 66.54 -1.52 -2.97
CA ARG A 303 67.33 -1.93 -4.19
C ARG A 303 67.83 -3.40 -4.15
N PRO A 304 68.19 -4.08 -5.28
CA PRO A 304 68.23 -3.65 -6.70
C PRO A 304 67.64 -4.65 -7.73
N ASP A 305 67.70 -4.22 -8.99
CA ASP A 305 67.77 -4.94 -10.27
C ASP A 305 68.04 -6.45 -10.25
N GLN A 306 67.28 -7.16 -11.09
CA GLN A 306 67.82 -8.15 -12.02
C GLN A 306 66.87 -8.29 -13.22
N GLY A 307 67.34 -7.84 -14.38
CA GLY A 307 66.74 -8.23 -15.66
C GLY A 307 67.12 -9.66 -16.02
N SER A 308 66.34 -10.25 -16.92
CA SER A 308 66.82 -10.77 -18.22
C SER A 308 65.73 -11.62 -18.88
N ASP A 309 65.67 -11.45 -20.20
CA ASP A 309 65.40 -12.47 -21.21
C ASP A 309 63.97 -12.83 -21.66
N GLN A 310 63.79 -12.41 -22.90
CA GLN A 310 62.89 -12.85 -23.94
C GLN A 310 62.93 -14.38 -24.13
N HIS A 311 61.76 -15.04 -24.20
CA HIS A 311 61.43 -15.85 -25.37
C HIS A 311 59.92 -16.13 -25.47
N PRO A 312 59.34 -16.14 -26.70
CA PRO A 312 57.91 -16.34 -26.91
C PRO A 312 57.64 -17.78 -27.35
N ASP A 313 56.87 -18.54 -26.57
CA ASP A 313 56.21 -19.74 -27.11
C ASP A 313 55.05 -20.18 -26.23
N GLN A 314 53.85 -19.64 -26.43
CA GLN A 314 52.63 -20.26 -25.91
C GLN A 314 51.50 -20.21 -26.93
N ARG A 315 51.23 -21.41 -27.45
CA ARG A 315 50.03 -21.86 -28.17
C ARG A 315 48.74 -21.38 -27.47
N PRO A 316 47.69 -21.04 -28.24
CA PRO A 316 46.38 -20.81 -27.65
C PRO A 316 45.73 -22.15 -27.31
N ASP A 317 45.75 -22.53 -26.03
CA ASP A 317 44.84 -23.53 -25.50
C ASP A 317 43.55 -22.80 -25.11
N GLN A 318 42.54 -22.92 -25.98
CA GLN A 318 41.19 -22.39 -25.74
C GLN A 318 40.50 -23.28 -24.70
N THR A 319 40.74 -22.99 -23.41
CA THR A 319 39.85 -23.47 -22.36
C THR A 319 38.56 -22.64 -22.40
N LEU A 320 37.52 -23.27 -22.94
CA LEU A 320 36.11 -22.91 -22.78
C LEU A 320 35.76 -22.87 -21.28
N ASP A 321 36.05 -21.74 -20.62
CA ASP A 321 35.47 -21.40 -19.33
C ASP A 321 34.07 -20.83 -19.55
N ASP A 322 33.11 -21.77 -19.61
CA ASP A 322 31.66 -21.54 -19.70
C ASP A 322 31.09 -21.16 -18.32
N ARG A 323 31.73 -20.19 -17.66
CA ARG A 323 31.14 -19.46 -16.52
C ARG A 323 30.74 -18.10 -17.04
N GLY A 324 29.47 -18.01 -17.45
CA GLY A 324 28.77 -16.79 -17.82
C GLY A 324 28.77 -15.76 -16.69
N GLY A 325 29.90 -15.11 -16.46
CA GLY A 325 29.98 -13.81 -15.84
C GLY A 325 29.24 -12.87 -16.76
N ALA A 326 28.01 -12.51 -16.37
CA ALA A 326 27.28 -11.43 -16.99
C ALA A 326 28.20 -10.21 -16.97
N ARG A 327 28.87 -9.94 -18.10
CA ARG A 327 29.64 -8.72 -18.31
C ARG A 327 28.67 -7.60 -17.94
N THR A 328 28.94 -6.97 -16.80
CA THR A 328 28.23 -5.77 -16.35
C THR A 328 28.27 -4.82 -17.52
N ALA A 329 27.14 -4.66 -18.19
CA ALA A 329 27.01 -3.66 -19.24
C ALA A 329 27.56 -2.36 -18.64
N PRO A 330 28.47 -1.66 -19.35
CA PRO A 330 28.97 -0.39 -18.88
C PRO A 330 27.77 0.48 -18.47
N PRO A 331 27.87 1.24 -17.36
CA PRO A 331 26.77 2.10 -16.95
C PRO A 331 26.34 2.91 -18.19
N PRO A 332 25.03 2.95 -18.51
CA PRO A 332 24.57 3.71 -19.66
C PRO A 332 25.14 5.11 -19.57
N ASP A 333 25.54 5.68 -20.71
CA ASP A 333 26.04 7.05 -20.81
C ASP A 333 25.27 7.96 -19.85
N ASN A 334 25.96 8.90 -19.19
CA ASN A 334 25.42 9.78 -18.14
C ASN A 334 24.19 10.64 -18.54
N SER A 335 23.64 10.44 -19.73
CA SER A 335 22.39 11.01 -20.24
C SER A 335 21.17 10.22 -19.76
N PRO A 336 20.26 10.83 -18.98
CA PRO A 336 18.98 10.22 -18.60
C PRO A 336 18.15 9.77 -19.81
N LEU A 337 18.21 10.52 -20.91
CA LEU A 337 17.48 10.23 -22.14
C LEU A 337 18.01 8.95 -22.81
N ALA A 338 19.33 8.77 -22.84
CA ALA A 338 19.94 7.55 -23.37
C ALA A 338 19.51 6.31 -22.57
N ALA A 339 19.44 6.41 -21.24
CA ALA A 339 18.96 5.32 -20.40
C ALA A 339 17.47 4.96 -20.67
N VAL A 340 16.61 5.95 -20.89
CA VAL A 340 15.19 5.73 -21.22
C VAL A 340 15.02 5.14 -22.62
N HIS A 341 15.79 5.59 -23.61
CA HIS A 341 15.80 4.96 -24.93
C HIS A 341 16.31 3.51 -24.87
N ALA A 342 17.40 3.24 -24.14
CA ALA A 342 17.92 1.88 -23.97
C ALA A 342 16.89 0.95 -23.29
N LEU A 343 16.14 1.46 -22.31
CA LEU A 343 15.04 0.75 -21.67
C LEU A 343 13.92 0.45 -22.68
N SER A 344 13.47 1.46 -23.42
CA SER A 344 12.40 1.35 -24.42
C SER A 344 12.77 0.38 -25.53
N ASP A 345 14.01 0.44 -26.02
CA ASP A 345 14.58 -0.46 -27.02
C ASP A 345 14.63 -1.91 -26.55
N ALA A 346 15.09 -2.14 -25.31
CA ALA A 346 15.11 -3.48 -24.73
C ALA A 346 13.68 -4.06 -24.64
N ARG A 347 12.69 -3.24 -24.29
CA ARG A 347 11.27 -3.65 -24.28
C ARG A 347 10.72 -3.93 -25.66
N ALA A 348 11.00 -3.07 -26.64
CA ALA A 348 10.56 -3.25 -28.02
C ALA A 348 11.11 -4.56 -28.62
N ARG A 349 12.30 -4.99 -28.20
CA ARG A 349 12.93 -6.25 -28.60
C ARG A 349 12.50 -7.46 -27.75
N GLY A 350 11.59 -7.29 -26.78
CA GLY A 350 11.16 -8.36 -25.87
C GLY A 350 12.24 -8.81 -24.86
N GLN A 351 13.28 -8.00 -24.64
CA GLN A 351 14.41 -8.30 -23.75
C GLN A 351 14.12 -7.85 -22.31
N ASP A 352 13.11 -8.45 -21.69
CA ASP A 352 12.64 -8.07 -20.35
C ASP A 352 13.70 -8.23 -19.24
N SER A 353 14.64 -9.16 -19.39
CA SER A 353 15.78 -9.31 -18.47
C SER A 353 16.74 -8.12 -18.57
N ALA A 354 17.07 -7.68 -19.79
CA ALA A 354 17.93 -6.53 -20.03
C ALA A 354 17.29 -5.23 -19.50
N ALA A 355 16.00 -5.03 -19.76
CA ALA A 355 15.26 -3.89 -19.20
C ALA A 355 15.26 -3.90 -17.67
N ARG A 356 15.06 -5.06 -17.03
CA ARG A 356 15.16 -5.20 -15.57
C ARG A 356 16.56 -4.86 -15.05
N HIS A 357 17.62 -5.37 -15.69
CA HIS A 357 18.99 -5.04 -15.31
C HIS A 357 19.29 -3.54 -15.46
N LEU A 358 18.81 -2.89 -16.53
CA LEU A 358 18.95 -1.44 -16.71
C LEU A 358 18.23 -0.67 -15.61
N THR A 359 16.96 -0.98 -15.29
CA THR A 359 16.24 -0.30 -14.19
C THR A 359 16.94 -0.50 -12.84
N ALA A 360 17.50 -1.68 -12.59
CA ALA A 360 18.26 -1.98 -11.38
C ALA A 360 19.57 -1.19 -11.32
N ALA A 361 20.32 -1.10 -12.43
CA ALA A 361 21.54 -0.31 -12.54
C ALA A 361 21.27 1.18 -12.32
N VAL A 362 20.22 1.73 -12.93
CA VAL A 362 19.81 3.13 -12.73
C VAL A 362 19.52 3.39 -11.25
N GLY A 363 18.70 2.57 -10.59
CA GLY A 363 18.34 2.78 -9.19
C GLY A 363 19.51 2.61 -8.21
N ARG A 364 20.39 1.64 -8.47
CA ARG A 364 21.55 1.29 -7.63
C ARG A 364 22.69 2.30 -7.77
N ASP A 365 23.08 2.60 -9.01
CA ASP A 365 24.35 3.26 -9.32
C ASP A 365 24.16 4.71 -9.80
N GLY A 366 22.99 5.04 -10.34
CA GLY A 366 22.70 6.37 -10.86
C GLY A 366 22.82 7.45 -9.78
N ASN A 367 23.42 8.59 -10.10
CA ASN A 367 23.44 9.73 -9.18
C ASN A 367 21.99 10.23 -8.88
N PRO A 368 21.73 10.90 -7.74
CA PRO A 368 20.38 11.28 -7.35
C PRO A 368 19.58 12.08 -8.38
N GLY A 369 20.23 13.05 -9.04
CA GLY A 369 19.59 13.85 -10.10
C GLY A 369 19.34 13.05 -11.38
N PHE A 370 20.21 12.09 -11.70
CA PHE A 370 20.02 11.17 -12.81
C PHE A 370 18.84 10.25 -12.58
N VAL A 371 18.73 9.62 -11.40
CA VAL A 371 17.56 8.80 -11.04
C VAL A 371 16.28 9.61 -11.14
N GLN A 372 16.25 10.82 -10.57
CA GLN A 372 15.08 11.70 -10.62
C GLN A 372 14.66 12.03 -12.07
N ARG A 373 15.61 12.36 -12.95
CA ARG A 373 15.33 12.66 -14.37
C ARG A 373 14.88 11.43 -15.16
N VAL A 374 15.51 10.27 -14.97
CA VAL A 374 15.10 9.02 -15.63
C VAL A 374 13.67 8.67 -15.24
N VAL A 375 13.33 8.72 -13.93
CA VAL A 375 11.96 8.45 -13.48
C VAL A 375 10.97 9.45 -14.09
N ALA A 376 11.30 10.74 -14.17
CA ALA A 376 10.43 11.75 -14.78
C ALA A 376 10.20 11.49 -16.28
N LEU A 377 11.26 11.14 -17.03
CA LEU A 377 11.17 10.79 -18.45
C LEU A 377 10.37 9.51 -18.67
N LEU A 378 10.53 8.48 -17.84
CA LEU A 378 9.73 7.25 -17.93
C LEU A 378 8.23 7.52 -17.72
N TYR A 379 7.85 8.45 -16.86
CA TYR A 379 6.45 8.86 -16.75
C TYR A 379 5.97 9.66 -17.97
N ALA A 380 6.81 10.53 -18.53
CA ALA A 380 6.48 11.28 -19.74
C ALA A 380 6.29 10.36 -20.97
N ASP A 381 7.05 9.26 -21.05
CA ASP A 381 6.96 8.24 -22.10
C ASP A 381 5.89 7.17 -21.80
N GLU A 382 5.01 7.39 -20.84
CA GLU A 382 3.93 6.46 -20.44
C GLU A 382 4.43 5.07 -19.99
N GLN A 383 5.62 5.00 -19.36
CA GLN A 383 6.23 3.79 -18.81
C GLN A 383 6.30 3.78 -17.27
N PRO A 384 5.16 3.93 -16.55
CA PRO A 384 5.16 4.01 -15.08
C PRO A 384 5.70 2.73 -14.42
N ALA A 385 5.54 1.57 -15.05
CA ALA A 385 6.02 0.30 -14.51
C ALA A 385 7.55 0.24 -14.42
N ASP A 386 8.27 0.87 -15.36
CA ASP A 386 9.73 0.91 -15.31
C ASP A 386 10.22 2.00 -14.35
N ALA A 387 9.49 3.12 -14.23
CA ALA A 387 9.73 4.13 -13.20
C ALA A 387 9.64 3.53 -11.78
N GLU A 388 8.59 2.76 -11.52
CA GLU A 388 8.39 2.03 -10.25
C GLU A 388 9.51 1.02 -9.97
N ARG A 389 10.02 0.33 -10.99
CA ARG A 389 11.16 -0.59 -10.85
C ARG A 389 12.45 0.13 -10.48
N VAL A 390 12.71 1.30 -11.09
CA VAL A 390 13.85 2.14 -10.73
C VAL A 390 13.74 2.57 -9.25
N LEU A 391 12.58 3.05 -8.81
CA LEU A 391 12.36 3.45 -7.41
C LEU A 391 12.45 2.25 -6.44
N THR A 392 11.96 1.08 -6.85
CA THR A 392 12.13 -0.17 -6.08
C THR A 392 13.61 -0.56 -5.97
N ALA A 393 14.39 -0.40 -7.04
CA ALA A 393 15.82 -0.66 -7.02
C ALA A 393 16.58 0.32 -6.10
N VAL A 394 16.19 1.60 -6.07
CA VAL A 394 16.72 2.56 -5.07
C VAL A 394 16.52 2.01 -3.65
N ALA A 395 15.32 1.54 -3.33
CA ALA A 395 15.01 1.00 -2.01
C ALA A 395 15.74 -0.32 -1.70
N ARG A 396 15.93 -1.20 -2.69
CA ARG A 396 16.42 -2.58 -2.46
C ARG A 396 17.92 -2.80 -2.66
N THR A 397 18.55 -2.10 -3.61
CA THR A 397 19.92 -2.41 -4.03
C THR A 397 20.90 -1.26 -3.82
N ARG A 398 20.43 -0.01 -3.72
CA ARG A 398 21.30 1.15 -3.48
C ARG A 398 21.99 1.05 -2.10
N PRO A 399 23.27 1.46 -1.96
CA PRO A 399 23.89 1.57 -0.65
C PRO A 399 23.07 2.47 0.30
N PRO A 400 22.80 2.06 1.56
CA PRO A 400 21.92 2.81 2.48
C PRO A 400 22.28 4.28 2.65
N VAL A 401 23.58 4.58 2.79
CA VAL A 401 24.13 5.95 2.92
C VAL A 401 23.79 6.86 1.72
N ARG A 402 23.49 6.29 0.55
CA ARG A 402 23.15 7.05 -0.67
C ARG A 402 21.64 7.21 -0.92
N VAL A 403 20.79 6.59 -0.11
CA VAL A 403 19.32 6.70 -0.22
C VAL A 403 18.81 8.10 0.14
N PRO A 404 19.27 8.76 1.23
CA PRO A 404 18.81 10.11 1.60
C PRO A 404 18.92 11.11 0.46
N ALA A 405 20.03 11.10 -0.28
CA ALA A 405 20.27 12.02 -1.39
C ALA A 405 19.25 11.86 -2.53
N VAL A 406 18.79 10.63 -2.80
CA VAL A 406 17.74 10.38 -3.82
C VAL A 406 16.39 10.91 -3.34
N LEU A 407 16.02 10.67 -2.09
CA LEU A 407 14.78 11.19 -1.52
C LEU A 407 14.76 12.72 -1.55
N THR A 408 15.86 13.37 -1.15
CA THR A 408 16.01 14.82 -1.25
C THR A 408 15.88 15.32 -2.70
N ALA A 409 16.48 14.63 -3.67
CA ALA A 409 16.37 14.99 -5.08
C ALA A 409 14.93 14.89 -5.61
N LEU A 410 14.19 13.82 -5.25
CA LEU A 410 12.78 13.66 -5.61
C LEU A 410 11.90 14.74 -4.98
N LEU A 411 12.10 15.04 -3.70
CA LEU A 411 11.34 16.07 -2.98
C LEU A 411 11.61 17.48 -3.55
N ARG A 412 12.88 17.83 -3.81
CA ARG A 412 13.25 19.12 -4.43
C ARG A 412 12.68 19.28 -5.84
N ALA A 413 12.53 18.18 -6.58
CA ALA A 413 11.90 18.18 -7.89
C ALA A 413 10.36 18.23 -7.85
N GLY A 414 9.75 18.39 -6.67
CA GLY A 414 8.29 18.43 -6.52
C GLY A 414 7.63 17.07 -6.74
N ARG A 415 8.32 15.96 -6.45
CA ARG A 415 7.84 14.58 -6.67
C ARG A 415 7.66 13.80 -5.35
N PRO A 416 6.80 14.27 -4.43
CA PRO A 416 6.62 13.61 -3.13
C PRO A 416 5.98 12.23 -3.23
N GLN A 417 5.22 11.94 -4.28
CA GLN A 417 4.62 10.62 -4.52
C GLN A 417 5.69 9.56 -4.76
N ASP A 418 6.71 9.88 -5.55
CA ASP A 418 7.84 8.98 -5.81
C ASP A 418 8.68 8.74 -4.55
N ALA A 419 8.90 9.78 -3.74
CA ALA A 419 9.56 9.63 -2.45
C ALA A 419 8.75 8.71 -1.51
N SER A 420 7.42 8.88 -1.47
CA SER A 420 6.52 7.99 -0.74
C SER A 420 6.61 6.54 -1.22
N TYR A 421 6.72 6.32 -2.54
CA TYR A 421 6.93 5.00 -3.11
C TYR A 421 8.24 4.38 -2.61
N VAL A 422 9.34 5.13 -2.58
CA VAL A 422 10.62 4.65 -2.02
C VAL A 422 10.49 4.31 -0.54
N HIS A 423 9.76 5.09 0.26
CA HIS A 423 9.50 4.75 1.67
C HIS A 423 8.76 3.42 1.83
N VAL A 424 7.72 3.19 1.02
CA VAL A 424 6.95 1.94 1.03
C VAL A 424 7.82 0.76 0.57
N ALA A 425 8.65 0.94 -0.45
CA ALA A 425 9.56 -0.09 -0.94
C ALA A 425 10.65 -0.42 0.10
N LEU A 426 11.15 0.57 0.84
CA LEU A 426 12.08 0.38 1.96
C LEU A 426 11.43 -0.39 3.11
N ALA A 427 10.21 -0.01 3.50
CA ALA A 427 9.44 -0.70 4.53
C ALA A 427 9.23 -2.19 4.20
N ARG A 428 9.02 -2.49 2.91
CA ARG A 428 8.87 -3.85 2.37
C ARG A 428 10.19 -4.54 2.01
N ALA A 429 11.35 -3.96 2.33
CA ALA A 429 12.62 -4.63 2.10
C ALA A 429 12.68 -5.92 2.91
N GLU A 430 13.28 -6.97 2.36
CA GLU A 430 13.31 -8.30 2.98
C GLU A 430 14.17 -8.32 4.26
N SER A 431 15.31 -7.62 4.25
CA SER A 431 16.23 -7.57 5.40
C SER A 431 15.84 -6.47 6.39
N ALA A 432 15.64 -6.84 7.66
CA ALA A 432 15.51 -5.91 8.78
C ALA A 432 16.77 -5.03 8.95
N GLY A 433 17.96 -5.61 8.77
CA GLY A 433 19.23 -4.89 8.86
C GLY A 433 19.33 -3.76 7.82
N ARG A 434 18.86 -4.00 6.59
CA ARG A 434 18.83 -2.96 5.56
C ARG A 434 17.93 -1.78 5.94
N VAL A 435 16.75 -2.05 6.52
CA VAL A 435 15.85 -0.98 6.99
C VAL A 435 16.53 -0.15 8.08
N LEU A 436 17.19 -0.81 9.03
CA LEU A 436 17.94 -0.16 10.11
C LEU A 436 19.06 0.74 9.57
N GLU A 437 19.88 0.25 8.63
CA GLU A 437 20.96 1.01 8.00
C GLU A 437 20.44 2.25 7.27
N VAL A 438 19.32 2.13 6.55
CA VAL A 438 18.70 3.28 5.87
C VAL A 438 18.12 4.26 6.88
N VAL A 439 17.45 3.79 7.93
CA VAL A 439 16.95 4.66 9.02
C VAL A 439 18.10 5.38 9.72
N ALA A 440 19.26 4.75 9.90
CA ALA A 440 20.47 5.41 10.39
C ALA A 440 20.95 6.51 9.44
N ALA A 441 21.11 6.20 8.16
CA ALA A 441 21.53 7.17 7.15
C ALA A 441 20.55 8.36 7.02
N LEU A 442 19.24 8.13 7.13
CA LEU A 442 18.24 9.21 7.10
C LEU A 442 18.35 10.13 8.33
N ARG A 443 18.62 9.57 9.52
CA ARG A 443 18.84 10.38 10.74
C ARG A 443 20.11 11.22 10.64
N GLU A 444 21.21 10.63 10.16
CA GLU A 444 22.48 11.33 9.93
C GLU A 444 22.33 12.48 8.93
N ALA A 445 21.47 12.30 7.92
CA ALA A 445 21.13 13.35 6.95
C ALA A 445 20.10 14.38 7.45
N GLY A 446 19.63 14.28 8.70
CA GLY A 446 18.62 15.18 9.28
C GLY A 446 17.20 15.00 8.73
N LEU A 447 16.91 13.90 8.03
CA LEU A 447 15.62 13.61 7.39
C LEU A 447 14.67 12.86 8.35
N HIS A 448 14.39 13.43 9.51
CA HIS A 448 13.57 12.80 10.56
C HIS A 448 12.13 12.48 10.11
N SER A 449 11.54 13.33 9.27
CA SER A 449 10.20 13.09 8.72
C SER A 449 10.16 11.86 7.80
N ASP A 450 11.24 11.58 7.07
CA ASP A 450 11.32 10.40 6.19
C ASP A 450 11.57 9.12 7.01
N VAL A 451 12.33 9.19 8.11
CA VAL A 451 12.43 8.08 9.09
C VAL A 451 11.04 7.69 9.59
N TYR A 452 10.25 8.67 10.02
CA TYR A 452 8.89 8.45 10.49
C TYR A 452 8.00 7.80 9.42
N ARG A 453 8.11 8.22 8.16
CA ARG A 453 7.38 7.63 7.03
C ARG A 453 7.78 6.18 6.75
N VAL A 454 9.08 5.87 6.81
CA VAL A 454 9.58 4.49 6.64
C VAL A 454 9.07 3.59 7.77
N LEU A 455 9.17 4.02 9.02
CA LEU A 455 8.70 3.25 10.18
C LEU A 455 7.17 3.08 10.20
N MET A 456 6.42 4.12 9.81
CA MET A 456 4.97 4.03 9.61
C MET A 456 4.61 2.99 8.54
N ALA A 457 5.26 3.07 7.37
CA ALA A 457 5.03 2.11 6.31
C ALA A 457 5.43 0.68 6.73
N ALA A 458 6.52 0.51 7.49
CA ALA A 458 6.96 -0.79 8.00
C ALA A 458 5.95 -1.37 9.01
N GLY A 459 5.50 -0.56 9.96
CA GLY A 459 4.48 -0.93 10.93
C GLY A 459 3.19 -1.38 10.26
N ARG A 460 2.77 -0.70 9.19
CA ARG A 460 1.55 -1.03 8.42
C ARG A 460 1.70 -2.22 7.46
N LEU A 461 2.80 -2.33 6.73
CA LEU A 461 2.87 -3.16 5.51
C LEU A 461 3.75 -4.41 5.61
N ARG A 462 4.64 -4.54 6.61
CA ARG A 462 5.47 -5.75 6.74
C ARG A 462 4.63 -6.98 7.08
N ALA A 463 5.08 -8.17 6.67
CA ALA A 463 4.46 -9.40 7.14
C ALA A 463 4.66 -9.53 8.65
N LEU A 464 3.71 -10.19 9.35
CA LEU A 464 3.73 -10.29 10.81
C LEU A 464 5.02 -10.95 11.33
N GLY A 465 5.55 -11.94 10.61
CA GLY A 465 6.81 -12.62 10.96
C GLY A 465 8.07 -11.77 10.77
N ASP A 466 8.01 -10.71 9.97
CA ASP A 466 9.17 -9.84 9.67
C ASP A 466 9.28 -8.65 10.64
N VAL A 467 8.27 -8.40 11.46
CA VAL A 467 8.26 -7.31 12.44
C VAL A 467 9.17 -7.62 13.65
N PRO A 468 9.11 -8.80 14.30
CA PRO A 468 9.97 -9.09 15.45
C PRO A 468 11.49 -8.97 15.17
N PRO A 469 12.04 -9.48 14.05
CA PRO A 469 13.45 -9.28 13.71
C PRO A 469 13.82 -7.79 13.59
N LEU A 470 12.92 -6.97 13.06
CA LEU A 470 13.13 -5.51 12.93
C LEU A 470 13.09 -4.80 14.29
N ILE A 471 12.16 -5.16 15.17
CA ILE A 471 12.10 -4.63 16.54
C ILE A 471 13.40 -4.95 17.29
N ARG A 472 13.84 -6.23 17.28
CA ARG A 472 15.11 -6.62 17.92
C ARG A 472 16.30 -5.87 17.34
N SER A 473 16.33 -5.67 16.02
CA SER A 473 17.40 -4.91 15.36
C SER A 473 17.42 -3.45 15.82
N LEU A 474 16.26 -2.78 15.91
CA LEU A 474 16.14 -1.41 16.40
C LEU A 474 16.55 -1.29 17.87
N GLU A 475 16.11 -2.20 18.72
CA GLU A 475 16.47 -2.23 20.14
C GLU A 475 17.97 -2.46 20.35
N SER A 476 18.56 -3.45 19.65
CA SER A 476 19.99 -3.75 19.73
C SER A 476 20.87 -2.59 19.23
N ALA A 477 20.35 -1.77 18.31
CA ALA A 477 21.02 -0.58 17.81
C ALA A 477 20.85 0.65 18.73
N GLY A 478 20.27 0.48 19.92
CA GLY A 478 20.01 1.57 20.86
C GLY A 478 18.89 2.51 20.42
N ARG A 479 17.91 2.02 19.64
CA ARG A 479 16.80 2.82 19.09
C ARG A 479 15.42 2.32 19.57
N PRO A 480 15.16 2.26 20.88
CA PRO A 480 13.88 1.78 21.41
C PRO A 480 12.70 2.70 21.05
N GLU A 481 12.94 4.01 20.85
CA GLU A 481 11.90 4.94 20.42
C GLU A 481 11.39 4.64 19.01
N ASP A 482 12.29 4.28 18.08
CA ASP A 482 11.92 3.87 16.72
C ASP A 482 11.09 2.58 16.74
N ALA A 483 11.44 1.64 17.62
CA ALA A 483 10.66 0.42 17.84
C ALA A 483 9.25 0.74 18.39
N ARG A 484 9.14 1.63 19.38
CA ARG A 484 7.84 2.09 19.91
C ARG A 484 6.99 2.77 18.84
N TRP A 485 7.55 3.65 18.02
CA TRP A 485 6.82 4.27 16.93
C TRP A 485 6.30 3.24 15.92
N LEU A 486 7.15 2.29 15.51
CA LEU A 486 6.74 1.21 14.60
C LEU A 486 5.55 0.43 15.17
N LEU A 487 5.60 0.05 16.45
CA LEU A 487 4.51 -0.67 17.14
C LEU A 487 3.25 0.20 17.26
N GLY A 488 3.38 1.48 17.58
CA GLY A 488 2.26 2.42 17.61
C GLY A 488 1.57 2.56 16.24
N PHE A 489 2.32 2.54 15.13
CA PHE A 489 1.71 2.48 13.80
C PHE A 489 1.06 1.13 13.53
N ALA A 490 1.69 0.03 13.91
CA ALA A 490 1.09 -1.28 13.75
C ALA A 490 -0.25 -1.39 14.52
N ALA A 491 -0.34 -0.85 15.74
CA ALA A 491 -1.58 -0.82 16.52
C ALA A 491 -2.68 0.02 15.87
N ARG A 492 -2.33 1.18 15.30
CA ARG A 492 -3.31 2.14 14.74
C ARG A 492 -3.76 1.80 13.31
N GLU A 493 -2.83 1.32 12.48
CA GLU A 493 -3.04 1.19 11.03
C GLU A 493 -3.37 -0.24 10.59
N ARG A 494 -3.11 -1.26 11.43
CA ARG A 494 -3.51 -2.64 11.13
C ARG A 494 -4.91 -2.95 11.68
N PRO A 495 -5.61 -3.92 11.07
CA PRO A 495 -6.79 -4.51 11.69
C PRO A 495 -6.48 -5.00 13.13
N ARG A 496 -7.40 -4.77 14.07
CA ARG A 496 -7.21 -5.16 15.48
C ARG A 496 -6.88 -6.65 15.66
N THR A 497 -7.42 -7.51 14.80
CA THR A 497 -7.13 -8.95 14.79
C THR A 497 -5.67 -9.22 14.41
N GLU A 498 -5.16 -8.58 13.37
CA GLU A 498 -3.76 -8.68 12.97
C GLU A 498 -2.81 -8.10 14.02
N ALA A 499 -3.15 -6.96 14.62
CA ALA A 499 -2.33 -6.36 15.66
C ALA A 499 -2.26 -7.24 16.93
N ARG A 500 -3.34 -7.94 17.29
CA ARG A 500 -3.32 -8.96 18.36
C ARG A 500 -2.48 -10.17 17.97
N ALA A 501 -2.60 -10.66 16.74
CA ALA A 501 -1.77 -11.76 16.24
C ALA A 501 -0.28 -11.37 16.24
N LEU A 502 0.05 -10.12 15.89
CA LEU A 502 1.41 -9.60 15.98
C LEU A 502 1.92 -9.58 17.44
N ALA A 503 1.08 -9.22 18.41
CA ALA A 503 1.46 -9.26 19.82
C ALA A 503 1.82 -10.69 20.28
N GLU A 504 1.04 -11.69 19.88
CA GLU A 504 1.35 -13.09 20.18
C GLU A 504 2.66 -13.55 19.51
N ILE A 505 2.88 -13.18 18.24
CA ILE A 505 4.13 -13.47 17.54
C ILE A 505 5.32 -12.79 18.24
N LEU A 506 5.17 -11.56 18.72
CA LEU A 506 6.22 -10.85 19.48
C LEU A 506 6.55 -11.57 20.80
N ARG A 507 5.54 -12.08 21.52
CA ARG A 507 5.76 -12.90 22.73
C ARG A 507 6.52 -14.18 22.41
N LEU A 508 6.11 -14.93 21.39
CA LEU A 508 6.77 -16.16 20.94
C LEU A 508 8.21 -15.89 20.46
N ALA A 509 8.47 -14.73 19.88
CA ALA A 509 9.81 -14.31 19.45
C ALA A 509 10.71 -13.81 20.59
N GLY A 510 10.24 -13.85 21.85
CA GLY A 510 10.99 -13.43 23.03
C GLY A 510 10.99 -11.92 23.29
N ALA A 511 10.00 -11.19 22.76
CA ALA A 511 9.85 -9.74 22.94
C ALA A 511 8.53 -9.37 23.66
N PRO A 512 8.31 -9.83 24.92
CA PRO A 512 7.05 -9.61 25.64
C PRO A 512 6.77 -8.13 25.93
N ALA A 513 7.80 -7.32 26.22
CA ALA A 513 7.62 -5.88 26.46
C ALA A 513 7.10 -5.14 25.20
N ALA A 514 7.57 -5.53 24.01
CA ALA A 514 7.07 -4.99 22.74
C ALA A 514 5.62 -5.41 22.47
N ALA A 515 5.26 -6.67 22.80
CA ALA A 515 3.90 -7.16 22.70
C ALA A 515 2.95 -6.40 23.64
N ASP A 516 3.36 -6.19 24.90
CA ASP A 516 2.55 -5.48 25.88
C ASP A 516 2.38 -4.00 25.51
N HIS A 517 3.43 -3.37 24.95
CA HIS A 517 3.32 -2.02 24.39
C HIS A 517 2.32 -1.96 23.23
N LEU A 518 2.37 -2.91 22.28
CA LEU A 518 1.42 -2.99 21.17
C LEU A 518 -0.02 -3.17 21.67
N LEU A 519 -0.24 -4.02 22.69
CA LEU A 519 -1.56 -4.23 23.29
C LEU A 519 -2.06 -3.02 24.08
N ALA A 520 -1.16 -2.26 24.71
CA ALA A 520 -1.50 -1.02 25.39
C ALA A 520 -2.01 0.04 24.39
N GLU A 521 -1.35 0.17 23.24
CA GLU A 521 -1.76 1.07 22.15
C GLU A 521 -3.10 0.66 21.49
N LEU A 522 -3.45 -0.63 21.52
CA LEU A 522 -4.74 -1.13 21.01
C LEU A 522 -5.92 -0.85 21.94
N ARG A 523 -5.67 -0.49 23.21
CA ARG A 523 -6.76 -0.16 24.14
C ARG A 523 -7.52 1.01 23.52
N PRO A 524 -8.87 0.90 23.41
CA PRO A 524 -9.64 2.02 22.91
C PRO A 524 -9.26 3.23 23.76
N THR A 525 -8.83 4.30 23.10
CA THR A 525 -8.77 5.61 23.74
C THR A 525 -10.23 5.90 24.07
N ILE A 526 -10.67 5.50 25.27
CA ILE A 526 -11.96 5.88 25.80
C ILE A 526 -11.85 7.41 25.79
N PRO A 527 -12.58 8.11 24.89
CA PRO A 527 -12.54 9.56 24.93
C PRO A 527 -12.88 9.91 26.37
N PRO A 528 -12.09 10.77 27.04
CA PRO A 528 -12.35 11.11 28.43
C PRO A 528 -13.83 11.42 28.50
N GLN A 529 -14.58 10.59 29.25
CA GLN A 529 -16.03 10.74 29.38
C GLN A 529 -16.24 12.23 29.58
N PRO A 530 -17.06 12.91 28.74
CA PRO A 530 -17.30 14.32 28.93
C PRO A 530 -17.67 14.44 30.39
N ARG A 531 -16.80 15.10 31.18
CA ARG A 531 -16.99 15.19 32.63
C ARG A 531 -18.41 15.69 32.74
N THR A 532 -19.32 14.84 33.22
CA THR A 532 -20.65 15.29 33.61
C THR A 532 -20.34 16.52 34.43
N PRO A 533 -20.82 17.71 34.03
CA PRO A 533 -20.50 18.94 34.75
C PRO A 533 -20.70 18.59 36.21
N VAL A 534 -19.61 18.64 36.98
CA VAL A 534 -19.66 18.30 38.40
C VAL A 534 -20.82 19.10 38.89
N GLU A 535 -21.89 18.42 39.29
CA GLU A 535 -23.12 19.04 39.74
C GLU A 535 -22.66 19.95 40.85
N GLU A 536 -22.60 21.24 40.53
CA GLU A 536 -22.02 22.25 41.40
C GLU A 536 -22.87 22.12 42.67
N PRO A 537 -22.27 21.73 43.81
CA PRO A 537 -23.04 21.45 45.00
C PRO A 537 -23.95 22.65 45.24
N PRO A 538 -25.26 22.44 45.46
CA PRO A 538 -26.22 23.54 45.54
C PRO A 538 -25.64 24.61 46.45
N PRO A 539 -25.61 25.88 46.01
CA PRO A 539 -24.93 26.93 46.76
C PRO A 539 -25.49 26.91 48.18
N LEU A 540 -24.60 26.74 49.16
CA LEU A 540 -24.97 26.81 50.56
C LEU A 540 -25.77 28.11 50.76
N PRO A 541 -26.87 28.08 51.53
CA PRO A 541 -27.68 29.27 51.76
C PRO A 541 -26.80 30.35 52.35
N VAL A 542 -26.51 31.38 51.54
CA VAL A 542 -25.75 32.53 51.96
C VAL A 542 -26.58 33.24 53.03
N PRO A 543 -26.05 33.43 54.25
CA PRO A 543 -26.76 34.22 55.25
C PRO A 543 -26.93 35.64 54.69
N THR A 544 -28.18 36.05 54.52
CA THR A 544 -28.59 37.40 54.11
C THR A 544 -28.13 38.40 55.17
N ARG A 545 -26.91 38.90 55.02
CA ARG A 545 -26.43 40.09 55.73
C ARG A 545 -26.33 41.23 54.75
N GLY A 546 -27.34 42.10 54.84
CA GLY A 546 -27.22 43.55 54.73
C GLY A 546 -26.43 44.14 53.57
N LEU A 547 -27.18 44.78 52.66
CA LEU A 547 -26.91 46.12 52.14
C LEU A 547 -25.55 46.35 51.44
N ALA A 548 -25.60 46.41 50.11
CA ALA A 548 -24.94 47.49 49.37
C ALA A 548 -25.61 47.66 48.00
N THR A 549 -26.16 48.85 47.79
CA THR A 549 -26.71 49.36 46.55
C THR A 549 -25.67 49.28 45.43
N VAL A 550 -25.84 48.38 44.46
CA VAL A 550 -25.07 48.40 43.22
C VAL A 550 -25.88 49.15 42.17
N ILE A 551 -25.30 50.27 41.75
CA ILE A 551 -25.75 51.21 40.73
C ILE A 551 -25.94 50.46 39.41
N ARG A 552 -27.15 50.53 38.84
CA ARG A 552 -27.42 50.20 37.44
C ARG A 552 -26.66 51.18 36.56
N ILE A 553 -25.67 50.69 35.83
CA ILE A 553 -25.11 51.40 34.68
C ILE A 553 -25.86 50.86 33.46
N ASP A 554 -26.73 51.71 32.89
CA ASP A 554 -27.36 51.48 31.59
C ASP A 554 -26.29 51.46 30.48
N PRO A 555 -26.30 50.48 29.56
CA PRO A 555 -25.45 50.53 28.38
C PRO A 555 -25.98 51.59 27.39
N SER A 556 -25.17 52.64 27.23
CA SER A 556 -25.34 53.69 26.22
C SER A 556 -25.35 53.10 24.79
N PRO A 557 -26.21 53.57 23.87
CA PRO A 557 -26.25 53.10 22.49
C PRO A 557 -25.10 53.72 21.69
N GLY A 558 -24.11 52.89 21.34
CA GLY A 558 -23.00 53.28 20.47
C GLY A 558 -23.43 53.58 19.01
N PRO A 559 -22.68 54.42 18.29
CA PRO A 559 -23.09 54.99 17.01
C PRO A 559 -22.98 54.00 15.84
N ARG A 560 -23.95 54.13 14.93
CA ARG A 560 -24.07 53.42 13.66
C ARG A 560 -22.83 53.62 12.78
N ALA A 561 -22.27 52.52 12.27
CA ALA A 561 -21.28 52.54 11.20
C ALA A 561 -21.90 53.03 9.86
N PRO A 562 -21.17 53.79 9.03
CA PRO A 562 -21.68 54.30 7.77
C PRO A 562 -21.68 53.22 6.68
N VAL A 563 -22.85 53.08 6.04
CA VAL A 563 -23.07 52.36 4.80
C VAL A 563 -22.43 53.17 3.66
N LEU A 564 -21.28 52.71 3.16
CA LEU A 564 -20.75 53.21 1.89
C LEU A 564 -21.37 52.44 0.74
N GLY A 565 -22.43 53.01 0.18
CA GLY A 565 -22.90 52.71 -1.16
C GLY A 565 -21.97 53.34 -2.20
N ARG A 566 -21.47 52.54 -3.13
CA ARG A 566 -21.02 53.02 -4.44
C ARG A 566 -21.86 52.35 -5.53
N ARG A 567 -22.92 53.07 -5.93
CA ARG A 567 -23.45 53.02 -7.30
C ARG A 567 -22.57 53.95 -8.14
N LEU A 568 -22.00 53.44 -9.23
CA LEU A 568 -21.64 54.25 -10.39
C LEU A 568 -22.38 53.65 -11.58
N THR A 569 -23.31 54.44 -12.08
CA THR A 569 -24.08 54.28 -13.30
C THR A 569 -23.32 54.87 -14.49
N ASN A 570 -23.48 54.21 -15.64
CA ASN A 570 -23.61 54.74 -17.00
C ASN A 570 -22.45 55.49 -17.68
N GLY A 571 -22.15 55.06 -18.92
CA GLY A 571 -21.61 55.93 -19.97
C GLY A 571 -20.84 55.20 -21.08
N PRO A 572 -21.45 54.98 -22.27
CA PRO A 572 -20.77 54.48 -23.47
C PRO A 572 -20.24 55.64 -24.34
N TYR A 573 -19.03 55.49 -24.90
CA TYR A 573 -18.50 56.31 -26.01
C TYR A 573 -17.89 55.32 -27.02
N VAL A 574 -18.50 55.15 -28.20
CA VAL A 574 -18.33 55.92 -29.46
C VAL A 574 -17.05 55.53 -30.21
N GLU A 575 -17.30 54.88 -31.35
CA GLU A 575 -16.63 54.94 -32.66
C GLU A 575 -15.16 55.39 -32.75
N GLY A 576 -14.31 54.46 -33.20
CA GLY A 576 -13.07 54.75 -33.89
C GLY A 576 -13.15 54.23 -35.32
N VAL A 577 -13.59 55.10 -36.24
CA VAL A 577 -13.50 54.91 -37.69
C VAL A 577 -12.04 54.98 -38.13
N LEU A 578 -11.56 53.96 -38.84
CA LEU A 578 -10.27 53.97 -39.55
C LEU A 578 -10.42 54.72 -40.89
N PRO A 579 -9.49 55.60 -41.28
CA PRO A 579 -9.47 56.19 -42.62
C PRO A 579 -8.83 55.22 -43.64
N PRO A 580 -9.18 55.35 -44.93
CA PRO A 580 -8.66 54.47 -45.96
C PRO A 580 -7.21 54.82 -46.30
N ARG A 581 -6.41 53.80 -46.62
CA ARG A 581 -5.15 53.95 -47.33
C ARG A 581 -5.19 53.08 -48.58
N GLY A 582 -4.91 53.73 -49.72
CA GLY A 582 -4.27 53.15 -50.90
C GLY A 582 -5.14 52.25 -51.75
#